data_AF-A0A929PJC6-F1
#
_entry.id   AF-A0A929PJC6-F1
#
_cell.length_a   1.000
_cell.length_b   1.000
_cell.length_c   1.000
_cell.angle_alpha   90.00
_cell.angle_beta   90.00
_cell.angle_gamma   90.00
#
_symmetry.space_group_name_H-M   'P 1'
#
loop_
_entity.id
_entity.type
_entity.pdbx_description
1 polymer ?
#
loop_
_entity_poly.entity_id
_entity_poly.type
_entity_poly.pdbx_seq_one_letter_code
_entity_poly.pdbx_strand_id
1 'polypeptide(L)' 'MSTPAKHKEGAKKQYKCAIITISTSKYWKKEEGETDVADLSGEIAKELVTENGHEVVYYTIVPDEEDKIH' A
#
# COMPACT_ATOMS: atom_id res chain seq x y z
N MET A 1 -10.94 26.16 10.54
CA MET A 1 -10.84 25.84 11.99
C MET A 1 -9.67 24.90 12.17
N SER A 2 -8.70 25.25 13.01
CA SER A 2 -7.54 24.40 13.31
C SER A 2 -7.86 23.52 14.51
N THR A 3 -7.62 22.21 14.43
CA THR A 3 -7.67 21.31 15.58
C THR A 3 -6.70 21.81 16.66
N PRO A 4 -7.13 22.01 17.92
CA PRO A 4 -6.28 22.60 18.95
C PRO A 4 -5.04 21.72 19.21
N ALA A 5 -3.89 22.35 19.42
CA ALA A 5 -2.58 21.67 19.55
C ALA A 5 -2.57 20.53 20.58
N LYS A 6 -3.31 20.68 21.69
CA LYS A 6 -3.48 19.64 22.73
C LYS A 6 -4.07 18.33 22.22
N HIS A 7 -4.84 18.34 21.12
CA HIS A 7 -5.41 17.14 20.52
C HIS A 7 -4.42 16.39 19.62
N LYS A 8 -3.29 17.02 19.25
CA LYS A 8 -2.25 16.43 18.39
C LYS A 8 -1.07 15.84 19.19
N GLU A 9 -0.90 16.22 20.46
CA GLU A 9 0.22 15.79 21.30
C GLU A 9 0.24 14.28 21.58
N GLY A 10 -0.92 13.65 21.77
CA GLY A 10 -1.05 12.21 22.05
C GLY A 10 -1.41 11.34 20.84
N ALA A 11 -1.52 11.92 19.65
CA ALA A 11 -1.96 11.19 18.47
C ALA A 11 -0.92 10.15 18.04
N LYS A 12 -1.38 8.95 17.69
CA LYS A 12 -0.51 7.88 17.18
C LYS A 12 0.12 8.36 15.87
N LYS A 13 1.45 8.49 15.87
CA LYS A 13 2.21 9.00 14.70
C LYS A 13 2.62 7.90 13.72
N GLN A 14 2.34 6.64 14.06
CA GLN A 14 2.72 5.46 13.30
C GLN A 14 1.48 4.66 12.95
N TYR A 15 1.26 4.48 11.64
CA TYR A 15 0.10 3.77 11.12
C TYR A 15 0.52 2.43 10.53
N LYS A 16 -0.42 1.49 10.53
CA LYS A 16 -0.32 0.24 9.78
C LYS A 16 -1.04 0.44 8.46
N CYS A 17 -0.36 0.18 7.36
CA CYS A 17 -0.82 0.42 6.00
C CYS A 17 -0.90 -0.89 5.23
N ALA A 18 -1.97 -1.07 4.45
CA ALA A 18 -2.06 -2.08 3.41
C ALA A 18 -1.85 -1.39 2.06
N ILE A 19 -1.11 -2.02 1.16
CA ILE A 19 -0.87 -1.54 -0.20
C ILE A 19 -1.41 -2.61 -1.16
N ILE A 20 -2.34 -2.20 -2.01
CA ILE A 20 -3.02 -3.06 -2.98
C ILE A 20 -2.87 -2.40 -4.34
N THR A 21 -2.08 -3.01 -5.21
CA THR A 21 -1.95 -2.56 -6.59
C THR A 21 -3.01 -3.23 -7.44
N ILE A 22 -3.86 -2.43 -8.09
CA ILE A 22 -4.86 -2.93 -9.03
C ILE A 22 -4.27 -2.87 -10.44
N SER A 23 -3.97 -4.03 -11.02
CA SER A 23 -3.43 -4.16 -12.36
C SER A 23 -3.59 -5.58 -12.89
N THR A 24 -4.49 -5.75 -13.86
CA THR A 24 -4.77 -7.05 -14.49
C THR A 24 -3.54 -7.66 -15.15
N SER A 25 -2.73 -6.87 -15.85
CA SER A 25 -1.51 -7.37 -16.51
C SER A 25 -0.45 -7.84 -15.52
N LYS A 26 -0.18 -7.05 -14.47
CA LYS A 26 0.77 -7.44 -13.41
C LYS A 26 0.27 -8.65 -12.63
N TYR A 27 -1.04 -8.72 -12.37
CA TYR A 27 -1.66 -9.86 -11.72
C TYR A 27 -1.41 -11.15 -12.51
N TRP A 28 -1.72 -11.18 -13.81
CA TRP A 28 -1.50 -12.39 -14.62
C TRP A 28 -0.03 -12.77 -14.74
N LYS A 29 0.87 -11.80 -14.90
CA LYS A 29 2.33 -12.05 -14.86
C LYS A 29 2.77 -12.74 -13.57
N LYS A 30 2.22 -12.31 -12.43
CA LYS A 30 2.49 -12.90 -11.11
C LYS A 30 1.94 -14.33 -11.03
N GLU A 31 0.71 -14.55 -11.49
CA GLU A 31 0.07 -15.88 -11.50
C GLU A 31 0.78 -16.86 -12.44
N GLU A 32 1.36 -16.38 -13.55
CA GLU A 32 2.18 -17.16 -14.48
C GLU A 32 3.58 -17.50 -13.93
N GLY A 33 3.92 -17.03 -12.73
CA GLY A 33 5.18 -17.33 -12.06
C GLY A 33 6.33 -16.39 -12.45
N GLU A 34 6.05 -15.25 -13.08
CA GLU A 34 7.06 -14.22 -13.31
C GLU A 34 7.51 -13.66 -11.95
N THR A 35 8.79 -13.82 -11.62
CA THR A 35 9.35 -13.40 -10.33
C THR A 35 9.57 -11.90 -10.23
N ASP A 36 9.60 -11.20 -11.37
CA ASP A 36 9.89 -9.76 -11.45
C ASP A 36 8.71 -9.00 -12.06
N VAL A 37 7.57 -9.07 -11.37
CA VAL A 37 6.43 -8.21 -11.67
C VAL A 37 6.74 -6.83 -11.12
N ALA A 38 7.45 -6.02 -11.92
CA ALA A 38 7.89 -4.67 -11.56
C ALA A 38 6.70 -3.76 -11.18
N ASP A 39 6.33 -3.78 -9.91
CA ASP A 39 5.25 -2.97 -9.37
C ASP A 39 5.77 -1.64 -8.82
N LEU A 40 6.28 -0.81 -9.73
CA LEU A 40 6.91 0.46 -9.41
C LEU A 40 6.05 1.35 -8.49
N SER A 41 4.73 1.40 -8.73
CA SER A 41 3.82 2.21 -7.91
C SER A 41 3.67 1.65 -6.49
N GLY A 42 3.52 0.33 -6.36
CA GLY A 42 3.44 -0.34 -5.05
C GLY A 42 4.74 -0.24 -4.26
N GLU A 43 5.88 -0.34 -4.94
CA GLU A 43 7.21 -0.16 -4.35
C GLU A 43 7.45 1.25 -3.84
N ILE A 44 7.15 2.28 -4.66
CA ILE A 44 7.24 3.68 -4.25
C ILE A 44 6.32 3.95 -3.05
N ALA A 45 5.09 3.44 -3.07
CA ALA A 45 4.17 3.60 -1.95
C ALA A 45 4.71 2.95 -0.67
N LYS A 46 5.31 1.77 -0.79
CA LYS A 46 5.91 1.05 0.34
C LYS A 46 7.09 1.84 0.92
N GLU A 47 7.98 2.34 0.06
CA GLU A 47 9.13 3.16 0.44
C GLU A 47 8.66 4.39 1.22
N LEU A 48 7.76 5.19 0.63
CA LEU A 48 7.22 6.41 1.26
C LEU A 48 6.57 6.13 2.63
N VAL A 49 5.80 5.04 2.76
CA VAL A 49 5.20 4.65 4.04
C VAL A 49 6.28 4.33 5.06
N THR A 50 7.27 3.52 4.69
CA THR A 50 8.35 3.11 5.61
C THR A 50 9.27 4.25 6.01
N GLU A 51 9.64 5.13 5.08
CA GLU A 51 10.49 6.30 5.33
C GLU A 51 9.84 7.30 6.29
N ASN A 52 8.51 7.40 6.28
CA ASN A 52 7.75 8.26 7.19
C ASN A 52 7.46 7.59 8.55
N GLY A 53 8.07 6.44 8.84
CA GLY A 53 7.96 5.74 10.12
C GLY A 53 6.63 5.00 10.30
N HIS A 54 5.97 4.64 9.21
CA HIS A 54 4.78 3.79 9.22
C HIS A 54 5.14 2.35 8.85
N GLU A 55 4.21 1.42 9.10
CA GLU A 55 4.40 -0.01 8.91
C GLU A 55 3.53 -0.50 7.75
N VAL A 56 4.10 -1.14 6.74
CA VAL A 56 3.32 -1.86 5.72
C VAL A 56 3.06 -3.27 6.23
N VAL A 57 1.79 -3.58 6.53
CA VAL A 57 1.37 -4.88 7.07
C VAL A 57 0.85 -5.84 6.01
N TYR A 58 0.55 -5.34 4.82
CA TYR A 58 0.04 -6.13 3.70
C TYR A 58 0.43 -5.50 2.37
N TYR A 59 0.86 -6.32 1.42
CA TYR A 59 1.26 -5.91 0.08
C TYR A 59 0.78 -6.96 -0.93
N THR A 60 -0.08 -6.56 -1.87
CA THR A 60 -0.57 -7.47 -2.92
C THR A 60 -0.83 -6.76 -4.24
N ILE A 61 -0.99 -7.55 -5.28
CA ILE A 61 -1.44 -7.14 -6.61
C ILE A 61 -2.72 -7.92 -6.91
N VAL A 62 -3.77 -7.21 -7.33
CA VAL A 62 -5.07 -7.78 -7.73
C VAL A 62 -5.41 -7.30 -9.15
N PRO A 63 -6.22 -8.03 -9.93
CA PRO A 63 -6.68 -7.55 -11.22
C PRO A 63 -7.76 -6.46 -11.06
N ASP A 64 -8.04 -5.75 -12.15
CA ASP A 64 -9.13 -4.75 -12.22
C ASP A 64 -10.48 -5.44 -12.43
N GLU A 65 -10.86 -6.26 -11.45
CA GLU A 65 -12.10 -7.03 -11.40
C GLU A 65 -12.75 -6.77 -10.03
N GLU A 66 -13.99 -6.27 -10.02
CA GLU A 66 -14.67 -5.81 -8.80
C GLU A 66 -14.74 -6.89 -7.72
N ASP A 67 -14.96 -8.15 -8.12
CA ASP A 67 -15.04 -9.31 -7.24
C ASP A 67 -13.70 -9.74 -6.64
N LYS A 68 -12.58 -9.19 -7.10
CA LYS A 68 -11.22 -9.49 -6.62
C LYS A 68 -10.56 -8.33 -5.86
N ILE A 69 -11.25 -7.20 -5.74
CA ILE A 69 -10.82 -6.05 -4.93
C ILE A 69 -11.44 -6.23 -3.53
N HIS A 70 -10.59 -6.44 -2.51
CA HIS A 70 -10.99 -6.74 -1.13
C HIS A 70 -10.27 -5.85 -0.11
#